data_AF-A0A523QV93-F1
#
_entry.id   AF-A0A523QV93-F1
#
_cell.length_a   1.000
_cell.length_b   1.000
_cell.length_c   1.000
_cell.angle_alpha   90.00
_cell.angle_beta   90.00
_cell.angle_gamma   90.00
#
_symmetry.space_group_name_H-M   'P 1'
#
loop_
_entity.id
_entity.type
_entity.pdbx_description
1 polymer ?
#
loop_
_entity_poly.entity_id
_entity_poly.type
_entity_poly.pdbx_seq_one_letter_code
_entity_poly.pdbx_strand_id
1 'polypeptide(L)'
;MPSENRNKLKFLGLVVGFSLFACTFLGGENGETSAPEPSPSLILSPTPNLTLTAVFAPTTTSPSDSQGGEPTDPSTMATASPTGSKISVDETAPPTLAPPTSTLIPVATITPIYLDFPAEETTTAVDVRPGPSVVAVYQAVPPIIDGDIGDWPLPMYAMDSVVKGTEYYANIKDLFGEFKVGWDMQYLYIGVIVRDTSFVQTAGGFQLYQGDSLEILIDADISGDFSDSQLNSDDFQIGISPGNLLESPNAEAYLWTPRDRAGKLETVLIGARLTDDGYMMEVAFPWVELGVLPFGGQHLGFLLSVSDNDSVNDNVQQSVISFAPERLLHDPTSWRDLVLQNP
;
A
#
# COMPACT_ATOMS: atom_id res chain seq x y z
N MET A 1 -66.87 25.61 13.52
CA MET A 1 -65.62 25.00 13.02
C MET A 1 -66.04 23.82 12.18
N PRO A 2 -65.94 23.92 10.83
CA PRO A 2 -64.70 23.58 10.13
C PRO A 2 -64.42 24.43 8.86
N SER A 3 -63.27 24.14 8.22
CA SER A 3 -62.81 24.45 6.83
C SER A 3 -62.68 25.95 6.47
N GLU A 4 -61.71 26.44 5.69
CA GLU A 4 -61.03 25.87 4.53
C GLU A 4 -59.93 26.89 4.12
N ASN A 5 -58.75 26.44 3.67
CA ASN A 5 -57.95 27.19 2.68
C ASN A 5 -56.82 26.31 2.13
N ARG A 6 -57.01 25.84 0.89
CA ARG A 6 -55.95 25.23 0.06
C ARG A 6 -55.56 26.21 -1.04
N ASN A 7 -54.28 26.55 -1.08
CA ASN A 7 -53.65 27.34 -2.12
C ASN A 7 -53.56 26.56 -3.43
N LYS A 8 -53.87 27.25 -4.53
CA LYS A 8 -53.69 26.82 -5.92
C LYS A 8 -52.24 27.09 -6.36
N LEU A 9 -51.60 26.12 -7.02
CA LEU A 9 -50.46 26.39 -7.90
C LEU A 9 -50.69 25.67 -9.23
N LYS A 10 -50.61 26.45 -10.31
CA LYS A 10 -50.90 26.04 -11.69
C LYS A 10 -49.66 25.46 -12.36
N PHE A 11 -49.84 24.33 -13.03
CA PHE A 11 -48.91 23.75 -14.00
C PHE A 11 -48.99 24.52 -15.34
N LEU A 12 -47.86 24.78 -15.99
CA LEU A 12 -47.79 25.12 -17.41
C LEU A 12 -46.58 24.44 -18.04
N GLY A 13 -46.83 23.52 -18.97
CA GLY A 13 -45.81 22.80 -19.74
C GLY A 13 -45.29 23.63 -20.92
N LEU A 14 -44.06 23.34 -21.34
CA LEU A 14 -43.44 23.88 -22.54
C LEU A 14 -43.09 22.74 -23.51
N VAL A 15 -43.43 22.98 -24.78
CA VAL A 15 -43.40 22.08 -25.92
C VAL A 15 -42.08 22.18 -26.69
N VAL A 16 -41.66 21.04 -27.26
CA VAL A 16 -40.49 20.79 -28.12
C VAL A 16 -40.64 21.47 -29.50
N GLY A 17 -39.53 21.97 -30.06
CA GLY A 17 -39.46 22.43 -31.46
C GLY A 17 -38.11 22.10 -32.11
N PHE A 18 -38.12 21.15 -33.05
CA PHE A 18 -37.04 20.83 -33.99
C PHE A 18 -37.02 21.85 -35.15
N SER A 19 -35.83 22.20 -35.66
CA SER A 19 -35.69 22.75 -37.01
C SER A 19 -34.40 22.29 -37.68
N LEU A 20 -34.61 21.53 -38.76
CA LEU A 20 -33.66 21.21 -39.82
C LEU A 20 -33.58 22.42 -40.77
N PHE A 21 -32.38 22.81 -41.21
CA PHE A 21 -32.22 23.52 -42.46
C PHE A 21 -30.98 23.04 -43.20
N ALA A 22 -31.22 22.40 -44.34
CA ALA A 22 -30.24 22.15 -45.39
C ALA A 22 -30.71 22.87 -46.64
N CYS A 23 -29.82 23.62 -47.30
CA CYS A 23 -29.82 23.77 -48.76
C CYS A 23 -28.47 24.30 -49.26
N THR A 24 -27.98 23.60 -50.27
CA THR A 24 -26.81 23.80 -51.12
C THR A 24 -27.07 24.81 -52.25
N PHE A 25 -26.02 25.51 -52.74
CA PHE A 25 -25.41 25.36 -54.09
C PHE A 25 -24.64 26.60 -54.61
N LEU A 26 -23.46 26.32 -55.22
CA LEU A 26 -22.71 26.98 -56.33
C LEU A 26 -22.12 28.40 -56.12
N GLY A 27 -20.89 28.74 -56.52
CA GLY A 27 -19.79 28.07 -57.23
C GLY A 27 -18.73 29.12 -57.71
N GLY A 28 -17.46 28.70 -57.95
CA GLY A 28 -16.38 29.35 -58.75
C GLY A 28 -15.85 30.73 -58.30
N GLU A 29 -14.59 31.18 -58.47
CA GLU A 29 -13.36 30.70 -59.12
C GLU A 29 -12.21 31.69 -58.74
N ASN A 30 -10.97 31.20 -58.66
CA ASN A 30 -9.67 31.88 -58.93
C ASN A 30 -9.04 32.94 -57.99
N GLY A 31 -7.73 32.73 -57.67
CA GLY A 31 -6.76 33.76 -57.23
C GLY A 31 -5.89 33.37 -56.03
N GLU A 32 -4.79 32.63 -56.24
CA GLU A 32 -3.39 33.11 -56.10
C GLU A 32 -2.78 33.19 -54.67
N THR A 33 -1.79 32.31 -54.46
CA THR A 33 -0.50 32.51 -53.77
C THR A 33 -0.45 33.15 -52.37
N SER A 34 -0.07 32.37 -51.36
CA SER A 34 1.27 32.41 -50.72
C SER A 34 1.24 31.71 -49.35
N ALA A 35 1.98 30.61 -49.23
CA ALA A 35 2.37 30.03 -47.95
C ALA A 35 3.56 30.81 -47.36
N PRO A 36 3.70 30.89 -46.03
CA PRO A 36 5.01 30.99 -45.41
C PRO A 36 5.41 29.67 -44.72
N GLU A 37 6.68 29.36 -44.91
CA GLU A 37 7.46 28.18 -44.49
C GLU A 37 7.48 27.90 -42.97
N PRO A 38 7.89 26.66 -42.58
CA PRO A 38 8.04 26.26 -41.18
C PRO A 38 9.30 26.86 -40.51
N SER A 39 9.17 27.32 -39.27
CA SER A 39 10.29 27.72 -38.41
C SER A 39 11.17 26.52 -38.01
N PRO A 40 12.51 26.68 -37.89
CA PRO A 40 13.45 25.58 -37.74
C PRO A 40 13.52 25.05 -36.30
N SER A 41 13.58 23.72 -36.21
CA SER A 41 13.94 22.96 -35.02
C SER A 41 15.39 23.25 -34.61
N LEU A 42 15.61 23.59 -33.33
CA LEU A 42 16.93 23.56 -32.72
C LEU A 42 17.05 22.33 -31.81
N ILE A 43 17.92 21.42 -32.24
CA ILE A 43 18.38 20.27 -31.49
C ILE A 43 19.58 20.74 -30.64
N LEU A 44 19.50 20.62 -29.33
CA LEU A 44 20.65 20.70 -28.42
C LEU A 44 20.57 19.53 -27.44
N SER A 45 21.49 18.58 -27.61
CA SER A 45 21.71 17.41 -26.75
C SER A 45 22.35 17.81 -25.41
N PRO A 46 22.28 16.94 -24.37
CA PRO A 46 22.39 17.34 -22.97
C PRO A 46 23.84 17.35 -22.47
N THR A 47 24.12 18.18 -21.46
CA THR A 47 25.32 18.07 -20.61
C THR A 47 24.88 17.80 -19.18
N PRO A 48 25.29 16.71 -18.52
CA PRO A 48 25.05 16.50 -17.10
C PRO A 48 26.28 16.98 -16.31
N ASN A 49 26.13 17.94 -15.41
CA ASN A 49 27.06 18.06 -14.29
C ASN A 49 26.49 18.96 -13.18
N LEU A 50 25.99 18.37 -12.10
CA LEU A 50 26.03 18.96 -10.76
C LEU A 50 26.17 17.85 -9.72
N THR A 51 27.41 17.44 -9.46
CA THR A 51 27.83 16.81 -8.20
C THR A 51 27.68 17.82 -7.06
N LEU A 52 26.78 17.55 -6.11
CA LEU A 52 26.75 18.23 -4.80
C LEU A 52 27.32 17.28 -3.74
N THR A 53 28.63 17.44 -3.49
CA THR A 53 29.32 16.84 -2.35
C THR A 53 29.11 17.74 -1.14
N ALA A 54 28.28 17.31 -0.18
CA ALA A 54 28.21 17.93 1.14
C ALA A 54 29.21 17.23 2.08
N VAL A 55 30.25 17.96 2.46
CA VAL A 55 31.28 17.53 3.43
C VAL A 55 30.83 17.94 4.82
N PHE A 56 30.74 16.96 5.73
CA PHE A 56 30.56 17.19 7.17
C PHE A 56 31.85 17.78 7.77
N ALA A 57 31.71 18.86 8.54
CA ALA A 57 32.73 19.34 9.48
C ALA A 57 32.10 19.51 10.87
N PRO A 58 32.64 18.86 11.92
CA PRO A 58 32.24 19.16 13.30
C PRO A 58 33.05 20.36 13.80
N THR A 59 32.38 21.42 14.24
CA THR A 59 33.05 22.51 14.97
C THR A 59 32.77 22.36 16.45
N THR A 60 33.78 21.91 17.18
CA THR A 60 33.91 21.99 18.63
C THR A 60 34.25 23.41 19.03
N THR A 61 33.42 24.07 19.85
CA THR A 61 33.85 25.22 20.65
C THR A 61 33.00 25.38 21.92
N SER A 62 33.65 25.22 23.05
CA SER A 62 33.40 25.84 24.36
C SER A 62 34.81 25.95 25.01
N PRO A 63 35.15 26.85 25.96
CA PRO A 63 34.26 27.44 26.98
C PRO A 63 34.55 28.91 27.40
N SER A 64 33.72 29.48 28.28
CA SER A 64 34.23 30.24 29.45
C SER A 64 33.15 30.52 30.52
N ASP A 65 33.59 30.28 31.75
CA ASP A 65 33.02 30.37 33.11
C ASP A 65 32.31 31.65 33.57
N SER A 66 31.45 31.48 34.59
CA SER A 66 31.58 32.22 35.87
C SER A 66 30.85 31.55 37.06
N GLN A 67 31.65 31.19 38.07
CA GLN A 67 31.50 31.04 39.55
C GLN A 67 30.11 31.07 40.24
N GLY A 68 29.86 30.38 41.37
CA GLY A 68 30.74 29.63 42.28
C GLY A 68 30.01 29.10 43.53
N GLY A 69 30.71 28.27 44.33
CA GLY A 69 30.28 27.80 45.67
C GLY A 69 30.83 26.41 46.05
N GLU A 70 32.01 26.39 46.69
CA GLU A 70 32.75 25.24 47.29
C GLU A 70 32.45 25.14 48.83
N PRO A 71 33.11 24.31 49.68
CA PRO A 71 33.66 22.93 49.61
C PRO A 71 33.00 21.99 50.68
N THR A 72 33.18 20.66 50.71
CA THR A 72 34.29 19.97 51.42
C THR A 72 34.49 18.50 50.99
N ASP A 73 35.73 18.18 50.63
CA ASP A 73 36.43 16.87 50.57
C ASP A 73 36.87 16.45 52.03
N PRO A 74 37.54 15.29 52.36
CA PRO A 74 38.24 14.39 51.45
C PRO A 74 38.33 12.87 51.70
N SER A 75 38.88 12.18 50.67
CA SER A 75 39.83 11.03 50.75
C SER A 75 39.21 9.63 50.99
N THR A 76 39.63 8.49 50.40
CA THR A 76 40.86 8.08 49.69
C THR A 76 40.67 6.75 48.90
N MET A 77 41.63 6.49 48.01
CA MET A 77 41.87 5.32 47.15
C MET A 77 41.92 3.92 47.82
N ALA A 78 41.69 2.85 47.03
CA ALA A 78 42.68 1.79 46.72
C ALA A 78 42.10 0.37 46.40
N THR A 79 42.40 -0.10 45.18
CA THR A 79 43.00 -1.42 44.78
C THR A 79 42.42 -2.81 45.19
N ALA A 80 42.42 -3.69 44.17
CA ALA A 80 42.83 -5.10 44.15
C ALA A 80 41.76 -6.22 44.05
N SER A 81 42.13 -7.22 43.23
CA SER A 81 41.39 -8.39 42.71
C SER A 81 41.68 -9.67 43.54
N PRO A 82 41.41 -10.90 43.03
CA PRO A 82 40.38 -11.87 43.45
C PRO A 82 40.92 -13.01 44.34
N THR A 83 40.07 -13.98 44.73
CA THR A 83 40.34 -15.40 45.19
C THR A 83 39.25 -15.78 46.23
N GLY A 84 38.66 -16.97 46.33
CA GLY A 84 38.84 -18.27 45.71
C GLY A 84 37.85 -19.26 46.33
N SER A 85 37.53 -20.31 45.58
CA SER A 85 36.61 -21.39 45.94
C SER A 85 37.17 -22.30 47.05
N LYS A 86 36.33 -22.78 47.97
CA LYS A 86 36.66 -23.86 48.90
C LYS A 86 35.63 -24.99 48.82
N ILE A 87 36.16 -26.18 48.53
CA ILE A 87 35.54 -27.50 48.62
C ILE A 87 35.47 -27.91 50.10
N SER A 88 34.36 -28.54 50.51
CA SER A 88 34.26 -29.29 51.76
C SER A 88 33.94 -30.75 51.44
N VAL A 89 34.67 -31.66 52.08
CA VAL A 89 34.54 -33.12 51.98
C VAL A 89 34.19 -33.66 53.36
N ASP A 90 33.53 -34.82 53.37
CA ASP A 90 33.46 -35.86 54.41
C ASP A 90 32.11 -35.98 55.16
N GLU A 91 31.43 -37.14 55.06
CA GLU A 91 31.63 -38.28 55.99
C GLU A 91 30.74 -39.49 55.59
N THR A 92 31.24 -40.68 55.93
CA THR A 92 30.85 -42.03 55.49
C THR A 92 29.80 -42.68 56.41
N ALA A 93 28.88 -43.50 55.88
CA ALA A 93 28.01 -44.41 56.67
C ALA A 93 27.99 -45.85 56.08
N PRO A 94 27.85 -46.91 56.92
CA PRO A 94 28.08 -48.33 56.55
C PRO A 94 26.84 -49.05 55.97
N PRO A 95 26.98 -50.29 55.45
CA PRO A 95 26.10 -50.84 54.41
C PRO A 95 24.86 -51.55 54.95
N THR A 96 23.73 -51.39 54.26
CA THR A 96 22.48 -52.13 54.50
C THR A 96 22.15 -53.03 53.30
N LEU A 97 21.76 -54.27 53.60
CA LEU A 97 21.55 -55.41 52.69
C LEU A 97 20.46 -55.18 51.63
N ALA A 98 20.71 -55.69 50.43
CA ALA A 98 19.87 -55.51 49.24
C ALA A 98 18.61 -56.41 49.22
N PRO A 99 17.45 -55.90 48.76
CA PRO A 99 16.33 -56.72 48.28
C PRO A 99 16.50 -57.09 46.78
N PRO A 100 15.84 -58.16 46.29
CA PRO A 100 16.04 -58.67 44.94
C PRO A 100 15.46 -57.72 43.89
N THR A 101 16.30 -57.22 42.98
CA THR A 101 15.83 -56.45 41.82
C THR A 101 15.69 -57.39 40.62
N SER A 102 14.45 -57.50 40.12
CA SER A 102 14.09 -58.23 38.92
C SER A 102 14.93 -57.77 37.73
N THR A 103 15.75 -58.66 37.18
CA THR A 103 16.53 -58.40 35.97
C THR A 103 15.60 -58.61 34.78
N LEU A 104 15.12 -57.51 34.17
CA LEU A 104 14.46 -57.58 32.87
C LEU A 104 15.52 -57.95 31.83
N ILE A 105 15.42 -59.15 31.28
CA ILE A 105 16.17 -59.56 30.09
C ILE A 105 15.53 -58.83 28.91
N PRO A 106 16.25 -57.98 28.15
CA PRO A 106 15.68 -57.37 26.95
C PRO A 106 15.48 -58.48 25.90
N VAL A 107 14.23 -58.87 25.69
CA VAL A 107 13.82 -59.62 24.52
C VAL A 107 13.73 -58.62 23.38
N ALA A 108 14.76 -58.58 22.53
CA ALA A 108 14.75 -57.78 21.31
C ALA A 108 13.79 -58.42 20.28
N THR A 109 12.49 -58.14 20.42
CA THR A 109 11.57 -58.23 19.29
C THR A 109 11.45 -56.84 18.70
N ILE A 110 12.17 -56.61 17.61
CA ILE A 110 12.18 -55.32 16.90
C ILE A 110 10.86 -55.24 16.13
N THR A 111 9.81 -54.72 16.77
CA THR A 111 8.62 -54.27 16.05
C THR A 111 8.96 -52.90 15.46
N PRO A 112 8.90 -52.71 14.13
CA PRO A 112 9.14 -51.38 13.56
C PRO A 112 8.07 -50.41 14.08
N ILE A 113 8.52 -49.35 14.73
CA ILE A 113 7.66 -48.22 15.10
C ILE A 113 7.43 -47.44 13.80
N TYR A 114 6.22 -47.51 13.26
CA TYR A 114 5.84 -46.66 12.15
C TYR A 114 5.51 -45.28 12.72
N LEU A 115 6.38 -44.31 12.46
CA LEU A 115 6.07 -42.91 12.73
C LEU A 115 5.07 -42.48 11.65
N ASP A 116 3.84 -42.20 12.09
CA ASP A 116 2.79 -41.65 11.24
C ASP A 116 3.12 -40.17 11.00
N PHE A 117 3.90 -39.92 9.95
CA PHE A 117 4.10 -38.56 9.47
C PHE A 117 2.86 -38.20 8.64
N PRO A 118 2.20 -37.05 8.90
CA PRO A 118 1.17 -36.58 7.99
C PRO A 118 1.75 -36.54 6.57
N ALA A 119 1.00 -37.08 5.61
CA ALA A 119 1.38 -37.05 4.22
C ALA A 119 1.73 -35.61 3.83
N GLU A 120 2.87 -35.40 3.16
CA GLU A 120 3.17 -34.11 2.55
C GLU A 120 1.96 -33.70 1.71
N GLU A 121 1.38 -32.54 2.03
CA GLU A 121 0.27 -32.00 1.27
C GLU A 121 0.72 -31.87 -0.18
N THR A 122 0.09 -32.64 -1.06
CA THR A 122 0.22 -32.45 -2.51
C THR A 122 -0.14 -31.02 -2.81
N THR A 123 0.86 -30.20 -3.14
CA THR A 123 0.64 -28.84 -3.64
C THR A 123 -0.19 -28.95 -4.91
N THR A 124 -1.49 -28.70 -4.81
CA THR A 124 -2.32 -28.42 -5.98
C THR A 124 -1.64 -27.29 -6.73
N ALA A 125 -1.42 -27.48 -8.04
CA ALA A 125 -0.94 -26.40 -8.88
C ALA A 125 -1.91 -25.23 -8.71
N VAL A 126 -1.42 -24.12 -8.18
CA VAL A 126 -2.19 -22.91 -7.99
C VAL A 126 -2.47 -22.35 -9.38
N ASP A 127 -3.74 -22.14 -9.72
CA ASP A 127 -4.11 -21.45 -10.95
C ASP A 127 -3.64 -19.99 -10.82
N VAL A 128 -2.88 -19.51 -11.81
CA VAL A 128 -2.26 -18.17 -11.79
C VAL A 128 -2.95 -17.30 -12.83
N ARG A 129 -3.29 -16.06 -12.48
CA ARG A 129 -3.86 -15.09 -13.42
C ARG A 129 -2.81 -14.75 -14.50
N PRO A 130 -3.22 -14.54 -15.77
CA PRO A 130 -2.31 -13.96 -16.75
C PRO A 130 -1.78 -12.60 -16.29
N GLY A 131 -0.62 -12.16 -16.79
CA GLY A 131 -0.08 -10.83 -16.51
C GLY A 131 0.89 -10.78 -15.33
N PRO A 132 1.15 -9.58 -14.76
CA PRO A 132 2.12 -9.43 -13.68
C PRO A 132 1.57 -9.97 -12.35
N SER A 133 2.36 -10.79 -11.66
CA SER A 133 2.09 -11.22 -10.29
C SER A 133 2.93 -10.39 -9.30
N VAL A 134 2.37 -10.13 -8.13
CA VAL A 134 2.99 -9.38 -7.03
C VAL A 134 3.35 -10.35 -5.91
N VAL A 135 4.54 -10.20 -5.36
CA VAL A 135 4.96 -10.88 -4.13
C VAL A 135 4.96 -9.88 -2.98
N ALA A 136 4.18 -10.18 -1.93
CA ALA A 136 4.29 -9.48 -0.65
C ALA A 136 5.41 -10.13 0.16
N VAL A 137 6.43 -9.36 0.54
CA VAL A 137 7.56 -9.87 1.32
C VAL A 137 7.24 -9.83 2.81
N TYR A 138 7.52 -10.93 3.53
CA TYR A 138 7.29 -10.99 4.98
C TYR A 138 8.14 -9.97 5.74
N GLN A 139 7.51 -9.19 6.62
CA GLN A 139 8.14 -8.16 7.46
C GLN A 139 8.34 -8.67 8.88
N ALA A 140 9.52 -9.25 9.15
CA ALA A 140 9.88 -9.64 10.53
C ALA A 140 10.01 -8.43 11.47
N VAL A 141 10.32 -7.26 10.92
CA VAL A 141 10.24 -5.97 11.59
C VAL A 141 9.23 -5.14 10.80
N PRO A 142 8.07 -4.79 11.37
CA PRO A 142 7.08 -3.96 10.71
C PRO A 142 7.67 -2.61 10.27
N PRO A 143 7.31 -2.11 9.07
CA PRO A 143 7.69 -0.76 8.66
C PRO A 143 7.02 0.29 9.55
N ILE A 144 7.66 1.46 9.66
CA ILE A 144 7.05 2.62 10.27
C ILE A 144 6.14 3.26 9.22
N ILE A 145 4.89 3.56 9.58
CA ILE A 145 3.93 4.18 8.66
C ILE A 145 3.99 5.70 8.85
N ASP A 146 4.92 6.36 8.14
CA ASP A 146 5.21 7.80 8.26
C ASP A 146 5.21 8.56 6.92
N GLY A 147 4.91 7.87 5.83
CA GLY A 147 4.91 8.39 4.47
C GLY A 147 6.27 8.31 3.77
N ASP A 148 7.26 7.60 4.32
CA ASP A 148 8.59 7.43 3.73
C ASP A 148 8.92 5.97 3.41
N ILE A 149 8.70 5.55 2.17
CA ILE A 149 8.95 4.16 1.77
C ILE A 149 10.44 3.77 1.65
N GLY A 150 11.35 4.67 2.03
CA GLY A 150 12.80 4.50 1.91
C GLY A 150 13.37 3.38 2.77
N ASP A 151 12.72 3.03 3.88
CA ASP A 151 13.11 1.96 4.80
C ASP A 151 12.55 0.57 4.40
N TRP A 152 11.83 0.46 3.27
CA TRP A 152 11.28 -0.82 2.77
C TRP A 152 12.25 -1.44 1.76
N PRO A 153 13.06 -2.46 2.11
CA PRO A 153 14.00 -3.11 1.20
C PRO A 153 13.29 -4.12 0.29
N LEU A 154 12.16 -3.73 -0.31
CA LEU A 154 11.27 -4.61 -1.08
C LEU A 154 11.34 -4.36 -2.58
N PRO A 155 10.98 -5.35 -3.41
CA PRO A 155 10.80 -5.16 -4.84
C PRO A 155 9.81 -4.03 -5.15
N MET A 156 10.14 -3.22 -6.14
CA MET A 156 9.27 -2.17 -6.67
C MET A 156 8.55 -2.67 -7.92
N TYR A 157 7.25 -2.39 -8.02
CA TYR A 157 6.41 -2.70 -9.17
C TYR A 157 5.93 -1.40 -9.81
N ALA A 158 5.96 -1.32 -11.13
CA ALA A 158 5.44 -0.18 -11.87
C ALA A 158 3.91 -0.20 -11.94
N MET A 159 3.31 0.98 -11.89
CA MET A 159 1.89 1.24 -12.03
C MET A 159 1.73 2.43 -12.98
N ASP A 160 1.70 2.17 -14.28
CA ASP A 160 1.81 3.19 -15.33
C ASP A 160 0.81 3.01 -16.49
N SER A 161 -0.06 2.01 -16.40
CA SER A 161 -1.08 1.77 -17.42
C SER A 161 -2.27 2.69 -17.19
N VAL A 162 -2.51 3.63 -18.10
CA VAL A 162 -3.70 4.50 -18.07
C VAL A 162 -4.94 3.67 -18.43
N VAL A 163 -5.87 3.57 -17.50
CA VAL A 163 -7.09 2.74 -17.61
C VAL A 163 -8.36 3.58 -17.67
N LYS A 164 -8.25 4.89 -17.40
CA LYS A 164 -9.32 5.89 -17.56
C LYS A 164 -8.69 7.25 -17.87
N GLY A 165 -9.34 8.06 -18.70
CA GLY A 165 -8.99 9.47 -18.86
C GLY A 165 -7.70 9.73 -19.64
N THR A 166 -7.44 8.94 -20.69
CA THR A 166 -6.25 9.11 -21.55
C THR A 166 -6.14 10.51 -22.16
N GLU A 167 -7.26 11.22 -22.31
CA GLU A 167 -7.31 12.62 -22.75
C GLU A 167 -6.80 13.63 -21.71
N TYR A 168 -6.75 13.25 -20.44
CA TYR A 168 -6.19 14.06 -19.34
C TYR A 168 -4.75 13.67 -19.04
N TYR A 169 -4.32 12.45 -19.37
CA TYR A 169 -2.94 12.00 -19.23
C TYR A 169 -2.02 12.57 -20.31
N ALA A 170 -1.03 13.36 -19.91
CA ALA A 170 -0.05 13.93 -20.83
C ALA A 170 1.15 13.00 -21.07
N ASN A 171 1.81 12.51 -20.01
CA ASN A 171 2.99 11.63 -20.07
C ASN A 171 3.42 11.12 -18.67
N ILE A 172 4.50 10.35 -18.57
CA ILE A 172 5.00 9.79 -17.29
C ILE A 172 5.39 10.83 -16.22
N LYS A 173 5.61 12.09 -16.60
CA LYS A 173 5.83 13.16 -15.61
C LYS A 173 4.52 13.67 -15.03
N ASP A 174 3.44 13.55 -15.80
CA ASP A 174 2.08 13.97 -15.43
C ASP A 174 1.54 13.05 -14.35
N LEU A 175 1.54 11.75 -14.62
CA LEU A 175 1.10 10.74 -13.68
C LEU A 175 1.90 9.44 -13.85
N PHE A 176 2.45 8.92 -12.77
CA PHE A 176 3.13 7.63 -12.75
C PHE A 176 3.18 7.08 -11.33
N GLY A 177 2.95 5.79 -11.17
CA GLY A 177 3.00 5.12 -9.88
C GLY A 177 4.06 4.04 -9.82
N GLU A 178 4.63 3.85 -8.64
CA GLU A 178 5.40 2.67 -8.26
C GLU A 178 4.96 2.21 -6.88
N PHE A 179 4.98 0.91 -6.62
CA PHE A 179 4.56 0.38 -5.33
C PHE A 179 5.41 -0.80 -4.86
N LYS A 180 5.41 -0.99 -3.54
CA LYS A 180 5.99 -2.13 -2.81
C LYS A 180 4.89 -2.78 -1.99
N VAL A 181 4.97 -4.10 -1.84
CA VAL A 181 4.04 -4.85 -0.99
C VAL A 181 4.82 -5.70 0.01
N GLY A 182 4.45 -5.58 1.28
CA GLY A 182 4.94 -6.41 2.38
C GLY A 182 3.77 -7.00 3.16
N TRP A 183 4.04 -7.94 4.04
CA TRP A 183 3.01 -8.44 4.96
C TRP A 183 3.61 -8.91 6.28
N ASP A 184 2.81 -8.90 7.34
CA ASP A 184 3.06 -9.67 8.54
C ASP A 184 1.74 -10.32 9.03
N MET A 185 1.74 -10.86 10.25
CA MET A 185 0.55 -11.53 10.79
C MET A 185 -0.61 -10.58 11.12
N GLN A 186 -0.39 -9.27 11.10
CA GLN A 186 -1.37 -8.25 11.47
C GLN A 186 -1.84 -7.42 10.27
N TYR A 187 -0.94 -7.11 9.34
CA TYR A 187 -1.19 -6.18 8.24
C TYR A 187 -0.69 -6.69 6.89
N LEU A 188 -1.43 -6.31 5.84
CA LEU A 188 -0.91 -6.14 4.50
C LEU A 188 -0.34 -4.73 4.39
N TYR A 189 0.91 -4.62 3.96
CA TYR A 189 1.62 -3.36 3.83
C TYR A 189 1.73 -2.95 2.37
N ILE A 190 1.33 -1.73 2.03
CA ILE A 190 1.44 -1.17 0.68
C ILE A 190 2.14 0.19 0.77
N GLY A 191 3.31 0.30 0.16
CA GLY A 191 4.02 1.56 0.00
C GLY A 191 3.94 2.02 -1.44
N VAL A 192 3.58 3.28 -1.70
CA VAL A 192 3.38 3.84 -3.04
C VAL A 192 4.15 5.15 -3.19
N ILE A 193 4.82 5.30 -4.33
CA ILE A 193 5.31 6.60 -4.84
C ILE A 193 4.42 6.95 -6.01
N VAL A 194 3.90 8.18 -6.02
CA VAL A 194 3.16 8.74 -7.14
C VAL A 194 3.90 9.99 -7.60
N ARG A 195 4.28 10.02 -8.88
CA ARG A 195 4.59 11.26 -9.56
C ARG A 195 3.31 11.87 -10.07
N ASP A 196 3.14 13.14 -9.78
CA ASP A 196 1.93 13.90 -10.04
C ASP A 196 2.31 15.38 -10.13
N THR A 197 1.94 16.05 -11.23
CA THR A 197 2.25 17.47 -11.39
C THR A 197 1.31 18.41 -10.66
N SER A 198 0.14 17.94 -10.23
CA SER A 198 -0.89 18.74 -9.60
C SER A 198 -1.71 17.94 -8.58
N PHE A 199 -1.15 17.75 -7.39
CA PHE A 199 -1.87 17.14 -6.28
C PHE A 199 -3.08 17.99 -5.80
N VAL A 200 -4.29 17.44 -5.99
CA VAL A 200 -5.59 17.91 -5.49
C VAL A 200 -6.41 16.76 -4.85
N GLN A 201 -6.27 16.63 -3.53
CA GLN A 201 -7.12 15.74 -2.73
C GLN A 201 -8.01 16.51 -1.73
N THR A 202 -9.16 16.98 -2.22
CA THR A 202 -10.23 17.60 -1.42
C THR A 202 -11.49 16.74 -1.29
N ALA A 203 -11.51 15.58 -1.93
CA ALA A 203 -12.60 14.61 -1.84
C ALA A 203 -12.47 13.74 -0.59
N GLY A 204 -13.55 13.07 -0.21
CA GLY A 204 -13.56 12.23 0.97
C GLY A 204 -14.72 11.25 1.07
N GLY A 205 -14.63 10.36 2.06
CA GLY A 205 -15.58 9.27 2.29
C GLY A 205 -15.85 8.45 1.02
N PHE A 206 -17.13 8.21 0.72
CA PHE A 206 -17.54 7.44 -0.46
C PHE A 206 -16.99 8.00 -1.78
N GLN A 207 -16.72 9.30 -1.86
CA GLN A 207 -16.29 9.98 -3.08
C GLN A 207 -14.78 10.25 -3.14
N LEU A 208 -13.97 9.70 -2.22
CA LEU A 208 -12.53 10.01 -2.16
C LEU A 208 -11.78 9.75 -3.48
N TYR A 209 -12.32 8.86 -4.33
CA TYR A 209 -11.79 8.55 -5.67
C TYR A 209 -11.82 9.74 -6.65
N GLN A 210 -12.50 10.83 -6.29
CA GLN A 210 -12.58 12.07 -7.07
C GLN A 210 -11.44 13.06 -6.79
N GLY A 211 -10.48 12.69 -5.94
CA GLY A 211 -9.19 13.39 -5.81
C GLY A 211 -8.04 12.38 -5.89
N ASP A 212 -6.81 12.84 -5.66
CA ASP A 212 -5.65 11.96 -5.71
C ASP A 212 -5.68 10.92 -4.58
N SER A 213 -5.86 9.66 -4.98
CA SER A 213 -6.16 8.57 -4.06
C SER A 213 -5.79 7.22 -4.64
N LEU A 214 -5.63 6.23 -3.77
CA LEU A 214 -5.48 4.84 -4.18
C LEU A 214 -6.81 4.12 -4.19
N GLU A 215 -6.90 3.17 -5.10
CA GLU A 215 -7.95 2.16 -5.13
C GLU A 215 -7.29 0.78 -5.11
N ILE A 216 -7.63 -0.01 -4.08
CA ILE A 216 -7.13 -1.36 -3.84
C ILE A 216 -8.30 -2.33 -4.02
N LEU A 217 -8.13 -3.35 -4.86
CA LEU A 217 -9.09 -4.46 -4.96
C LEU A 217 -8.41 -5.74 -4.50
N ILE A 218 -9.10 -6.52 -3.68
CA ILE A 218 -8.60 -7.78 -3.14
C ILE A 218 -9.70 -8.83 -3.28
N ASP A 219 -9.35 -9.95 -3.89
CA ASP A 219 -10.13 -11.19 -3.84
C ASP A 219 -9.44 -12.07 -2.78
N ALA A 220 -10.15 -12.30 -1.68
CA ALA A 220 -9.61 -12.99 -0.52
C ALA A 220 -9.70 -14.53 -0.58
N ASP A 221 -10.39 -15.11 -1.56
CA ASP A 221 -10.50 -16.56 -1.78
C ASP A 221 -10.41 -16.94 -3.27
N ILE A 222 -9.42 -16.39 -3.96
CA ILE A 222 -9.14 -16.68 -5.37
C ILE A 222 -9.04 -18.19 -5.69
N SER A 223 -8.68 -19.01 -4.70
CA SER A 223 -8.62 -20.47 -4.86
C SER A 223 -9.99 -21.15 -4.85
N GLY A 224 -10.95 -20.59 -4.13
CA GLY A 224 -12.32 -21.09 -4.01
C GLY A 224 -13.18 -20.76 -5.23
N ASP A 225 -12.91 -19.63 -5.89
CA ASP A 225 -13.74 -19.14 -7.00
C ASP A 225 -12.93 -18.52 -8.16
N PHE A 226 -11.73 -19.01 -8.43
CA PHE A 226 -10.82 -18.53 -9.49
C PHE A 226 -11.49 -18.13 -10.82
N SER A 227 -12.56 -18.81 -11.27
CA SER A 227 -13.23 -18.49 -12.54
C SER A 227 -14.49 -17.63 -12.41
N ASP A 228 -14.87 -17.19 -11.21
CA ASP A 228 -16.02 -16.32 -11.00
C ASP A 228 -15.68 -14.88 -11.37
N SER A 229 -16.56 -14.29 -12.18
CA SER A 229 -16.44 -12.92 -12.69
C SER A 229 -17.40 -11.97 -12.00
N GLN A 230 -18.11 -12.44 -10.98
CA GLN A 230 -19.06 -11.66 -10.22
C GLN A 230 -18.51 -11.41 -8.81
N LEU A 231 -18.62 -10.15 -8.37
CA LEU A 231 -18.26 -9.80 -7.00
C LEU A 231 -19.09 -10.58 -5.98
N ASN A 232 -18.42 -11.13 -4.97
CA ASN A 232 -19.01 -11.82 -3.84
C ASN A 232 -18.55 -11.19 -2.49
N SER A 233 -18.74 -11.88 -1.37
CA SER A 233 -18.44 -11.40 -0.02
C SER A 233 -16.96 -11.35 0.38
N ASP A 234 -16.09 -12.06 -0.34
CA ASP A 234 -14.63 -12.08 -0.18
C ASP A 234 -13.91 -11.09 -1.12
N ASP A 235 -14.68 -10.39 -1.97
CA ASP A 235 -14.20 -9.36 -2.86
C ASP A 235 -14.29 -7.98 -2.21
N PHE A 236 -13.15 -7.30 -2.13
CA PHE A 236 -13.01 -6.02 -1.49
C PHE A 236 -12.62 -4.94 -2.50
N GLN A 237 -13.30 -3.80 -2.42
CA GLN A 237 -12.89 -2.58 -3.13
C GLN A 237 -12.73 -1.48 -2.09
N ILE A 238 -11.51 -0.98 -1.95
CA ILE A 238 -11.08 -0.10 -0.88
C ILE A 238 -10.45 1.15 -1.49
N GLY A 239 -10.84 2.30 -0.97
CA GLY A 239 -10.26 3.59 -1.29
C GLY A 239 -9.36 4.07 -0.17
N ILE A 240 -8.19 4.59 -0.52
CA ILE A 240 -7.27 5.22 0.43
C ILE A 240 -6.99 6.64 -0.04
N SER A 241 -7.29 7.62 0.81
CA SER A 241 -6.95 9.01 0.59
C SER A 241 -5.76 9.39 1.48
N PRO A 242 -4.71 10.04 0.94
CA PRO A 242 -3.67 10.67 1.76
C PRO A 242 -4.20 11.91 2.52
N GLY A 243 -5.43 12.35 2.24
CA GLY A 243 -5.98 13.62 2.69
C GLY A 243 -5.39 14.81 1.94
N ASN A 244 -5.82 16.02 2.29
CA ASN A 244 -5.25 17.23 1.71
C ASN A 244 -3.88 17.55 2.33
N LEU A 245 -2.81 17.01 1.74
CA LEU A 245 -1.43 17.21 2.22
C LEU A 245 -0.94 18.68 2.17
N LEU A 246 -1.61 19.56 1.43
CA LEU A 246 -1.24 20.97 1.30
C LEU A 246 -1.80 21.83 2.45
N GLU A 247 -2.94 21.46 3.01
CA GLU A 247 -3.65 22.29 4.02
C GLU A 247 -3.98 21.52 5.31
N SER A 248 -4.58 20.35 5.19
CA SER A 248 -5.11 19.57 6.31
C SER A 248 -4.98 18.08 6.01
N PRO A 249 -3.82 17.47 6.32
CA PRO A 249 -3.60 16.05 6.10
C PRO A 249 -4.50 15.25 7.03
N ASN A 250 -5.64 14.82 6.50
CA ASN A 250 -6.57 13.92 7.16
C ASN A 250 -6.76 12.71 6.26
N ALA A 251 -5.80 11.80 6.34
CA ALA A 251 -5.85 10.55 5.59
C ALA A 251 -7.05 9.72 6.03
N GLU A 252 -7.67 9.00 5.10
CA GLU A 252 -8.79 8.12 5.40
C GLU A 252 -8.84 6.91 4.46
N ALA A 253 -9.42 5.83 4.97
CA ALA A 253 -9.76 4.65 4.19
C ALA A 253 -11.28 4.45 4.13
N TYR A 254 -11.79 4.01 2.99
CA TYR A 254 -13.20 3.75 2.77
C TYR A 254 -13.40 2.41 2.06
N LEU A 255 -14.28 1.56 2.59
CA LEU A 255 -14.70 0.31 1.99
C LEU A 255 -15.94 0.55 1.11
N TRP A 256 -15.87 0.22 -0.18
CA TRP A 256 -17.02 0.30 -1.10
C TRP A 256 -17.71 -1.04 -1.31
N THR A 257 -16.93 -2.12 -1.41
CA THR A 257 -17.39 -3.50 -1.61
C THR A 257 -16.74 -4.38 -0.55
N PRO A 258 -17.48 -5.28 0.12
CA PRO A 258 -18.90 -5.60 -0.09
C PRO A 258 -19.84 -4.50 0.46
N ARG A 259 -20.96 -4.28 -0.24
CA ARG A 259 -21.84 -3.10 -0.05
C ARG A 259 -22.53 -3.04 1.32
N ASP A 260 -22.80 -4.18 1.92
CA ASP A 260 -23.41 -4.30 3.25
C ASP A 260 -22.43 -3.92 4.38
N ARG A 261 -21.13 -3.88 4.08
CA ARG A 261 -20.07 -3.41 4.98
C ARG A 261 -19.52 -2.03 4.63
N ALA A 262 -20.06 -1.37 3.60
CA ALA A 262 -19.50 -0.12 3.08
C ALA A 262 -19.44 0.98 4.15
N GLY A 263 -18.30 1.68 4.24
CA GLY A 263 -18.06 2.65 5.29
C GLY A 263 -16.59 3.01 5.47
N LYS A 264 -16.32 3.94 6.39
CA LYS A 264 -14.94 4.31 6.76
C LYS A 264 -14.26 3.16 7.51
N LEU A 265 -12.97 2.96 7.26
CA LEU A 265 -12.12 1.99 7.96
C LEU A 265 -11.17 2.74 8.90
N GLU A 266 -11.56 2.86 10.16
CA GLU A 266 -10.81 3.63 11.19
C GLU A 266 -9.55 2.90 11.70
N THR A 267 -9.38 1.63 11.34
CA THR A 267 -8.28 0.74 11.81
C THR A 267 -7.09 0.72 10.85
N VAL A 268 -7.23 1.27 9.65
CA VAL A 268 -6.17 1.35 8.65
C VAL A 268 -5.19 2.45 9.03
N LEU A 269 -3.90 2.12 9.10
CA LEU A 269 -2.86 3.11 9.35
C LEU A 269 -2.37 3.67 8.02
N ILE A 270 -2.32 4.99 7.91
CA ILE A 270 -1.93 5.69 6.68
C ILE A 270 -0.91 6.77 7.04
N GLY A 271 0.24 6.72 6.40
CA GLY A 271 1.27 7.75 6.44
C GLY A 271 1.44 8.31 5.04
N ALA A 272 1.46 9.63 4.87
CA ALA A 272 1.60 10.22 3.55
C ALA A 272 2.30 11.57 3.63
N ARG A 273 3.06 11.90 2.58
CA ARG A 273 3.75 13.19 2.46
C ARG A 273 3.93 13.58 1.00
N LEU A 274 4.06 14.88 0.76
CA LEU A 274 4.45 15.39 -0.54
C LEU A 274 5.94 15.10 -0.81
N THR A 275 6.27 14.90 -2.08
CA THR A 275 7.64 14.88 -2.61
C THR A 275 7.87 16.08 -3.52
N ASP A 276 9.08 16.22 -4.05
CA ASP A 276 9.38 17.29 -5.02
C ASP A 276 8.60 17.15 -6.34
N ASP A 277 8.13 15.95 -6.66
CA ASP A 277 7.50 15.57 -7.93
C ASP A 277 6.17 14.81 -7.79
N GLY A 278 5.53 14.86 -6.63
CA GLY A 278 4.25 14.21 -6.35
C GLY A 278 4.06 13.91 -4.86
N TYR A 279 3.77 12.65 -4.52
CA TYR A 279 3.56 12.22 -3.14
C TYR A 279 3.96 10.77 -2.89
N MET A 280 4.15 10.44 -1.60
CA MET A 280 4.33 9.08 -1.11
C MET A 280 3.23 8.74 -0.14
N MET A 281 2.84 7.47 -0.11
CA MET A 281 1.89 6.94 0.86
C MET A 281 2.28 5.53 1.31
N GLU A 282 2.09 5.28 2.60
CA GLU A 282 2.25 3.99 3.25
C GLU A 282 0.93 3.59 3.89
N VAL A 283 0.53 2.35 3.67
CA VAL A 283 -0.72 1.78 4.19
C VAL A 283 -0.39 0.51 4.93
N ALA A 284 -0.80 0.42 6.20
CA ALA A 284 -0.90 -0.85 6.91
C ALA A 284 -2.39 -1.22 7.02
N PHE A 285 -2.81 -2.16 6.17
CA PHE A 285 -4.19 -2.62 6.07
C PHE A 285 -4.40 -3.86 6.95
N PRO A 286 -5.23 -3.81 8.00
CA PRO A 286 -5.39 -4.94 8.91
C PRO A 286 -6.08 -6.12 8.23
N TRP A 287 -5.51 -7.33 8.35
CA TRP A 287 -6.10 -8.55 7.76
C TRP A 287 -7.52 -8.84 8.27
N VAL A 288 -7.81 -8.43 9.51
CA VAL A 288 -9.14 -8.57 10.11
C VAL A 288 -10.23 -7.84 9.33
N GLU A 289 -9.90 -6.77 8.62
CA GLU A 289 -10.87 -6.07 7.75
C GLU A 289 -11.24 -6.92 6.53
N LEU A 290 -10.38 -7.83 6.09
CA LEU A 290 -10.67 -8.79 5.01
C LEU A 290 -11.27 -10.10 5.54
N GLY A 291 -11.27 -10.32 6.85
CA GLY A 291 -11.59 -11.63 7.43
C GLY A 291 -10.55 -12.72 7.11
N VAL A 292 -9.34 -12.31 6.72
CA VAL A 292 -8.24 -13.22 6.33
C VAL A 292 -7.36 -13.53 7.53
N LEU A 293 -6.96 -14.80 7.65
CA LEU A 293 -5.85 -15.21 8.51
C LEU A 293 -4.63 -15.43 7.63
N PRO A 294 -3.62 -14.54 7.66
CA PRO A 294 -2.50 -14.60 6.72
C PRO A 294 -1.58 -15.78 6.98
N PHE A 295 -1.07 -16.41 5.93
CA PHE A 295 -0.02 -17.41 6.04
C PHE A 295 0.95 -17.37 4.84
N GLY A 296 2.16 -17.90 5.04
CA GLY A 296 3.16 -17.97 3.97
C GLY A 296 2.70 -18.86 2.82
N GLY A 297 2.85 -18.37 1.59
CA GLY A 297 2.39 -19.01 0.37
C GLY A 297 0.92 -18.74 0.03
N GLN A 298 0.19 -17.99 0.87
CA GLN A 298 -1.19 -17.64 0.58
C GLN A 298 -1.28 -16.82 -0.71
N HIS A 299 -2.29 -17.16 -1.52
CA HIS A 299 -2.57 -16.56 -2.81
C HIS A 299 -3.89 -15.80 -2.74
N LEU A 300 -3.89 -14.56 -3.22
CA LEU A 300 -5.01 -13.64 -3.24
C LEU A 300 -5.10 -13.01 -4.64
N GLY A 301 -6.29 -12.55 -5.02
CA GLY A 301 -6.41 -11.59 -6.12
C GLY A 301 -6.10 -10.18 -5.64
N PHE A 302 -5.48 -9.37 -6.48
CA PHE A 302 -4.98 -8.05 -6.13
C PHE A 302 -4.98 -7.11 -7.33
N LEU A 303 -5.40 -5.88 -7.06
CA LEU A 303 -5.31 -4.77 -7.99
C LEU A 303 -4.97 -3.49 -7.21
N LEU A 304 -4.12 -2.66 -7.79
CA LEU A 304 -3.81 -1.33 -7.28
C LEU A 304 -3.94 -0.33 -8.40
N SER A 305 -4.55 0.81 -8.10
CA SER A 305 -4.71 1.93 -9.01
C SER A 305 -4.53 3.26 -8.26
N VAL A 306 -4.14 4.30 -9.00
CA VAL A 306 -4.14 5.69 -8.54
C VAL A 306 -5.20 6.43 -9.34
N SER A 307 -6.11 7.09 -8.62
CA SER A 307 -6.99 8.11 -9.17
C SER A 307 -6.29 9.46 -9.15
N ASP A 308 -6.53 10.25 -10.17
CA ASP A 308 -5.84 11.51 -10.42
C ASP A 308 -6.82 12.67 -10.66
N ASN A 309 -6.51 13.83 -10.07
CA ASN A 309 -7.27 15.06 -10.20
C ASN A 309 -6.35 16.29 -10.21
N ASP A 310 -6.33 17.02 -11.32
CA ASP A 310 -5.64 18.32 -11.44
C ASP A 310 -6.56 19.50 -11.13
N SER A 311 -7.88 19.30 -10.98
CA SER A 311 -8.83 20.39 -10.83
C SER A 311 -8.89 20.87 -9.39
N VAL A 312 -8.11 21.90 -9.08
CA VAL A 312 -8.02 22.54 -7.74
C VAL A 312 -9.38 22.96 -7.14
N ASN A 313 -10.40 23.18 -7.99
CA ASN A 313 -11.71 23.65 -7.54
C ASN A 313 -12.83 22.60 -7.65
N ASP A 314 -12.55 21.43 -8.22
CA ASP A 314 -13.56 20.40 -8.46
C ASP A 314 -13.08 19.03 -7.98
N ASN A 315 -13.96 18.29 -7.31
CA ASN A 315 -13.73 16.88 -7.05
C ASN A 315 -14.14 16.09 -8.32
N VAL A 316 -13.15 15.70 -9.12
CA VAL A 316 -13.34 14.94 -10.35
C VAL A 316 -12.20 13.95 -10.56
N GLN A 317 -12.54 12.69 -10.83
CA GLN A 317 -11.55 11.69 -11.22
C GLN A 317 -11.24 11.85 -12.71
N GLN A 318 -10.19 12.61 -13.04
CA GLN A 318 -9.78 12.90 -14.41
C GLN A 318 -9.18 11.66 -15.07
N SER A 319 -8.11 11.13 -14.48
CA SER A 319 -7.44 9.94 -14.99
C SER A 319 -7.27 8.88 -13.90
N VAL A 320 -6.96 7.66 -14.34
CA VAL A 320 -6.62 6.54 -13.45
C VAL A 320 -5.48 5.76 -14.11
N ILE A 321 -4.44 5.46 -13.33
CA ILE A 321 -3.38 4.51 -13.70
C ILE A 321 -3.50 3.24 -12.84
N SER A 322 -3.07 2.10 -13.39
CA SER A 322 -3.02 0.82 -12.69
C SER A 322 -1.80 0.01 -13.13
N PHE A 323 -1.39 -0.96 -12.30
CA PHE A 323 -0.35 -1.91 -12.69
C PHE A 323 -0.87 -2.99 -13.66
N ALA A 324 -2.19 -3.09 -13.82
CA ALA A 324 -2.83 -4.02 -14.74
C ALA A 324 -3.69 -3.24 -15.77
N PRO A 325 -3.32 -3.21 -17.06
CA PRO A 325 -4.02 -2.43 -18.09
C PRO A 325 -5.44 -2.94 -18.39
N GLU A 326 -5.71 -4.22 -18.17
CA GLU A 326 -7.00 -4.86 -18.48
C GLU A 326 -7.95 -4.93 -17.28
N ARG A 327 -7.71 -4.10 -16.25
CA ARG A 327 -8.46 -4.17 -15.00
C ARG A 327 -9.96 -3.96 -15.22
N LEU A 328 -10.77 -4.69 -14.48
CA LEU A 328 -12.22 -4.53 -14.41
C LEU A 328 -12.65 -4.44 -12.94
N LEU A 329 -13.33 -3.35 -12.56
CA LEU A 329 -13.70 -3.07 -11.17
C LEU A 329 -14.68 -4.08 -10.56
N HIS A 330 -15.46 -4.75 -11.41
CA HIS A 330 -16.57 -5.62 -10.98
C HIS A 330 -16.41 -7.05 -11.49
N ASP A 331 -15.19 -7.40 -11.90
CA ASP A 331 -14.83 -8.73 -12.38
C ASP A 331 -13.47 -9.12 -11.76
N PRO A 332 -13.50 -9.90 -10.66
CA PRO A 332 -12.29 -10.39 -9.97
C PRO A 332 -11.36 -11.20 -10.85
N THR A 333 -11.84 -11.74 -11.98
CA THR A 333 -10.97 -12.49 -12.90
C THR A 333 -9.89 -11.64 -13.56
N SER A 334 -10.05 -10.32 -13.53
CA SER A 334 -9.07 -9.36 -14.01
C SER A 334 -8.04 -8.92 -12.95
N TRP A 335 -8.27 -9.25 -11.68
CA TRP A 335 -7.40 -8.86 -10.57
C TRP A 335 -6.24 -9.85 -10.53
N ARG A 336 -5.01 -9.33 -10.52
CA ARG A 336 -3.80 -10.14 -10.71
C ARG A 336 -3.42 -10.85 -9.41
N ASP A 337 -2.41 -11.70 -9.46
CA ASP A 337 -2.03 -12.48 -8.28
C ASP A 337 -1.23 -11.65 -7.28
N LEU A 338 -1.55 -11.81 -6.00
CA LEU A 338 -0.70 -11.47 -4.88
C LEU A 338 -0.36 -12.74 -4.11
N VAL A 339 0.93 -12.98 -3.90
CA VAL A 339 1.41 -14.13 -3.12
C VAL A 339 2.16 -13.63 -1.89
N LEU A 340 1.76 -14.12 -0.71
CA LEU A 340 2.45 -13.85 0.55
C LEU A 340 3.72 -14.71 0.61
N GLN A 341 4.90 -14.10 0.59
CA GLN A 341 6.16 -14.83 0.67
C GLN A 341 6.27 -15.58 2.00
N ASN A 342 6.75 -16.81 1.98
CA ASN A 342 7.10 -17.54 3.20
C ASN A 342 8.10 -16.75 4.08
N PRO A 343 7.87 -16.67 5.40
CA PRO A 343 8.76 -15.99 6.36
C PRO A 343 10.22 -16.43 6.34
#